data_AF-A0A6G1IVF2-F1
#
_entry.id   AF-A0A6G1IVF2-F1
#
_cell.length_a   1.000
_cell.length_b   1.000
_cell.length_c   1.000
_cell.angle_alpha   90.00
_cell.angle_beta   90.00
_cell.angle_gamma   90.00
#
_symmetry.space_group_name_H-M   'P 1'
#
loop_
_entity.id
_entity.type
_entity.pdbx_description
1 polymer ?
#
loop_
_entity_poly.entity_id
_entity_poly.type
_entity_poly.pdbx_seq_one_letter_code
_entity_poly.pdbx_strand_id
1 'polypeptide(L)'
;MRWLEHAKNTRWLMVFDNYDRPKVPGNTDPSAVDIQQYLPKVYHGSIIVTTRLSNVNVGPRIRVGKLENVGDSLQILSNASRREGVMDDPTAAELAKELDGLPLALATAGAYLDQVSTSFADYLRLYRASWLKLQQTSP
;
A
#
# COMPACT_ATOMS: atom_id res chain seq x y z
N MET A 1 -13.45 -13.13 22.69
CA MET A 1 -12.87 -14.25 21.91
C MET A 1 -13.62 -15.58 21.96
N ARG A 2 -14.43 -15.87 22.99
CA ARG A 2 -15.11 -17.19 23.16
C ARG A 2 -15.86 -17.73 21.95
N TRP A 3 -16.47 -16.88 21.11
CA TRP A 3 -17.15 -17.34 19.89
C TRP A 3 -16.17 -17.93 18.87
N LEU A 4 -15.02 -17.28 18.65
CA LEU A 4 -13.98 -17.73 17.73
C LEU A 4 -13.30 -19.01 18.24
N GLU A 5 -13.27 -19.20 19.55
CA GLU A 5 -12.70 -20.38 20.19
C GLU A 5 -13.65 -21.58 20.24
N HIS A 6 -14.94 -21.39 19.93
CA HIS A 6 -15.92 -22.48 19.97
C HIS A 6 -15.58 -23.54 18.89
N ALA A 7 -15.54 -24.82 19.28
CA ALA A 7 -15.14 -25.94 18.40
C ALA A 7 -15.98 -26.15 17.12
N LYS A 8 -17.11 -25.43 16.99
CA LYS A 8 -17.99 -25.48 15.81
C LYS A 8 -17.71 -24.33 14.84
N ASN A 9 -17.00 -23.29 15.29
CA ASN A 9 -16.69 -22.09 14.52
C ASN A 9 -15.26 -22.19 14.02
N THR A 10 -15.02 -23.02 13.01
CA THR A 10 -13.66 -23.41 12.59
C THR A 10 -13.12 -22.67 11.36
N ARG A 11 -13.95 -21.88 10.66
CA ARG A 11 -13.62 -21.24 9.37
C ARG A 11 -13.82 -19.73 9.38
N TRP A 12 -13.45 -19.07 10.46
CA TRP A 12 -13.46 -17.61 10.55
C TRP A 12 -12.13 -17.03 10.06
N LEU A 13 -12.18 -15.77 9.65
CA LEU A 13 -11.03 -14.93 9.34
C LEU A 13 -11.09 -13.68 10.22
N MET A 14 -9.98 -13.34 10.87
CA MET A 14 -9.81 -12.10 11.61
C MET A 14 -8.72 -11.26 10.95
N VAL A 15 -8.95 -9.95 10.81
CA VAL A 15 -7.99 -9.02 10.21
C VAL A 15 -7.64 -7.93 11.22
N PHE A 16 -6.36 -7.85 11.58
CA PHE A 16 -5.79 -6.69 12.27
C PHE A 16 -5.15 -5.81 11.22
N ASP A 17 -5.86 -4.74 10.85
CA ASP A 17 -5.37 -3.80 9.85
C ASP A 17 -4.53 -2.69 10.50
N ASN A 18 -3.44 -2.29 9.85
CA ASN A 18 -2.59 -1.15 10.22
C ASN A 18 -1.98 -1.23 11.63
N TYR A 19 -1.45 -2.40 12.02
CA TYR A 19 -0.82 -2.63 13.32
C TYR A 19 0.60 -2.02 13.41
N ASP A 20 0.67 -0.71 13.59
CA ASP A 20 1.92 0.07 13.56
C ASP A 20 2.38 0.59 14.92
N ARG A 21 1.69 0.22 16.02
CA ARG A 21 2.07 0.60 17.39
C ARG A 21 2.18 -0.63 18.30
N PRO A 22 3.09 -1.56 18.01
CA PRO A 22 3.20 -2.78 18.76
C PRO A 22 3.75 -2.50 20.16
N LYS A 23 3.15 -3.09 21.19
CA LYS A 23 3.72 -3.08 22.54
C LYS A 23 4.88 -4.08 22.59
N VAL A 24 6.09 -3.56 22.47
CA VAL A 24 7.35 -4.32 22.53
C VAL A 24 8.26 -3.76 23.60
N PRO A 25 9.23 -4.54 24.13
CA PRO A 25 10.24 -4.02 25.05
C PRO A 25 10.91 -2.77 24.47
N GLY A 26 10.96 -1.69 25.25
CA GLY A 26 11.49 -0.39 24.83
C GLY A 26 10.48 0.57 24.17
N ASN A 27 9.28 0.11 23.81
CA ASN A 27 8.22 1.01 23.34
C ASN A 27 7.42 1.60 24.52
N THR A 28 7.71 2.86 24.85
CA THR A 28 7.05 3.63 25.92
C THR A 28 5.78 4.33 25.49
N ASP A 29 5.37 4.20 24.22
CA ASP A 29 4.12 4.79 23.73
C ASP A 29 2.92 4.27 24.56
N PRO A 30 2.15 5.15 25.23
CA PRO A 30 0.99 4.75 26.01
C PRO A 30 -0.14 4.20 25.14
N SER A 31 -0.15 4.51 23.84
CA SER A 31 -1.09 3.99 22.86
C SER A 31 -0.65 2.68 22.19
N ALA A 32 0.53 2.16 22.55
CA ALA A 32 0.99 0.87 22.02
C ALA A 32 0.13 -0.28 22.53
N VAL A 33 -0.21 -1.19 21.61
CA VAL A 33 -1.11 -2.32 21.86
C VAL A 33 -0.35 -3.62 21.67
N ASP A 34 -0.50 -4.55 22.61
CA ASP A 34 -0.12 -5.95 22.38
C ASP A 34 -1.33 -6.68 21.79
N ILE A 35 -1.27 -7.07 20.52
CA ILE A 35 -2.37 -7.82 19.91
C ILE A 35 -2.40 -9.30 20.33
N GLN A 36 -1.30 -9.85 20.88
CA GLN A 36 -1.24 -11.26 21.28
C GLN A 36 -2.26 -11.59 22.37
N GLN A 37 -2.56 -10.64 23.25
CA GLN A 37 -3.59 -10.79 24.29
C GLN A 37 -5.01 -10.97 23.72
N TYR A 38 -5.21 -10.54 22.47
CA TYR A 38 -6.47 -10.64 21.75
C TYR A 38 -6.42 -11.70 20.66
N LEU A 39 -5.49 -12.66 20.66
CA LEU A 39 -5.55 -13.78 19.71
C LEU A 39 -6.34 -14.96 20.30
N PRO A 40 -7.20 -15.65 19.54
CA PRO A 40 -7.89 -16.85 20.01
C PRO A 40 -6.87 -17.94 20.33
N LYS A 41 -7.04 -18.64 21.45
CA LYS A 41 -6.14 -19.74 21.84
C LYS A 41 -6.56 -21.07 21.22
N VAL A 42 -6.75 -21.10 19.90
CA VAL A 42 -7.23 -22.27 19.14
C VAL A 42 -6.46 -22.46 17.83
N TYR A 43 -6.49 -23.68 17.30
CA TYR A 43 -5.79 -24.07 16.06
C TYR A 43 -6.68 -24.01 14.80
N HIS A 44 -7.88 -23.45 14.90
CA HIS A 44 -8.82 -23.29 13.79
C HIS A 44 -9.05 -21.80 13.48
N GLY A 45 -9.51 -21.52 12.25
CA GLY A 45 -9.64 -20.16 11.73
C GLY A 45 -8.32 -19.61 11.16
N SER A 46 -8.32 -18.33 10.80
CA SER A 46 -7.14 -17.66 10.23
C SER A 46 -7.09 -16.20 10.66
N ILE A 47 -5.88 -15.68 10.81
CA ILE A 47 -5.63 -14.29 11.20
C ILE A 47 -4.71 -13.66 10.15
N ILE A 48 -5.06 -12.48 9.66
CA ILE A 48 -4.20 -11.62 8.84
C ILE A 48 -3.86 -10.39 9.66
N VAL A 49 -2.58 -10.03 9.68
CA VAL A 49 -2.11 -8.77 10.28
C VAL A 49 -1.41 -7.97 9.19
N THR A 50 -1.84 -6.73 8.97
CA THR A 50 -1.14 -5.78 8.11
C THR A 50 -0.39 -4.77 8.98
N THR A 51 0.82 -4.40 8.56
CA THR A 51 1.69 -3.48 9.29
C THR A 51 2.75 -2.92 8.36
N ARG A 52 3.20 -1.68 8.61
CA ARG A 52 4.36 -1.07 7.93
C ARG A 52 5.68 -1.42 8.62
N LEU A 53 5.62 -2.05 9.79
CA LEU A 53 6.79 -2.34 10.61
C LEU A 53 7.38 -3.72 10.29
N SER A 54 8.67 -3.74 9.94
CA SER A 54 9.39 -4.98 9.62
C SER A 54 9.72 -5.85 10.84
N ASN A 55 9.68 -5.26 12.05
CA ASN A 55 10.02 -5.92 13.31
C ASN A 55 8.82 -6.55 14.04
N VAL A 56 7.60 -6.43 13.49
CA VAL A 56 6.42 -7.14 14.02
C VAL A 56 6.53 -8.63 13.68
N ASN A 57 6.41 -9.47 14.70
CA ASN A 57 6.48 -10.93 14.58
C ASN A 57 5.28 -11.59 15.25
N VAL A 58 4.26 -11.91 14.45
CA VAL A 58 3.00 -12.53 14.91
C VAL A 58 2.74 -13.87 14.20
N GLY A 59 3.53 -14.19 13.16
CA GLY A 59 3.40 -15.40 12.35
C GLY A 59 4.26 -15.29 11.07
N PRO A 60 4.08 -16.21 10.10
CA PRO A 60 4.71 -16.11 8.80
C PRO A 60 4.45 -14.74 8.15
N ARG A 61 5.49 -14.16 7.55
CA ARG A 61 5.44 -12.80 6.98
C ARG A 61 5.46 -12.86 5.46
N ILE A 62 4.61 -12.06 4.84
CA ILE A 62 4.61 -11.81 3.40
C ILE A 62 4.99 -10.35 3.22
N ARG A 63 6.12 -10.09 2.54
CA ARG A 63 6.53 -8.74 2.19
C ARG A 63 5.73 -8.31 0.96
N VAL A 64 4.90 -7.29 1.12
CA VAL A 64 4.24 -6.64 -0.02
C VAL A 64 5.22 -5.64 -0.64
N GLY A 65 5.59 -5.88 -1.90
CA GLY A 65 6.50 -5.02 -2.67
C GLY A 65 5.77 -4.04 -3.57
N LYS A 66 6.54 -3.19 -4.25
CA LYS A 66 6.07 -2.41 -5.40
C LYS A 66 5.79 -3.33 -6.60
N LEU A 67 5.08 -2.81 -7.59
CA LEU A 67 4.91 -3.50 -8.87
C LEU A 67 6.24 -3.46 -9.64
N GLU A 68 6.72 -4.63 -10.05
CA GLU A 68 7.95 -4.75 -10.84
C GLU A 68 7.68 -4.67 -12.34
N ASN A 69 6.50 -5.09 -12.78
CA ASN A 69 6.08 -5.03 -14.18
C ASN A 69 5.48 -3.65 -14.50
N VAL A 70 6.04 -2.98 -15.52
CA VAL A 70 5.54 -1.68 -15.97
C VAL A 70 4.13 -1.77 -16.56
N GLY A 71 3.76 -2.90 -17.17
CA GLY A 71 2.41 -3.16 -17.68
C GLY A 71 1.36 -3.17 -16.58
N ASP A 72 1.64 -3.76 -15.41
CA ASP A 72 0.74 -3.68 -14.25
C ASP A 72 0.57 -2.23 -13.77
N SER A 73 1.67 -1.46 -13.81
CA SER A 73 1.65 -0.05 -13.45
C SER A 73 0.82 0.78 -14.43
N LEU A 74 0.98 0.52 -15.74
CA LEU A 74 0.19 1.13 -16.80
C LEU A 74 -1.28 0.76 -16.70
N GLN A 75 -1.61 -0.46 -16.27
CA GLN A 75 -3.00 -0.88 -16.04
C GLN A 75 -3.65 -0.06 -14.92
N ILE A 76 -2.95 0.19 -13.81
CA ILE A 76 -3.44 1.06 -12.74
C ILE A 76 -3.63 2.49 -13.27
N LEU A 77 -2.64 3.02 -13.97
CA LEU A 77 -2.68 4.38 -14.52
C LEU A 77 -3.81 4.55 -15.54
N SER A 78 -4.03 3.55 -16.39
CA SER A 78 -5.13 3.49 -17.36
C SER A 78 -6.49 3.50 -16.66
N ASN A 79 -6.69 2.57 -15.72
CA ASN A 79 -7.94 2.46 -14.97
C ASN A 79 -8.26 3.74 -14.17
N ALA A 80 -7.25 4.34 -13.54
CA ALA A 80 -7.42 5.52 -12.71
C ALA A 80 -7.60 6.81 -13.51
N SER A 81 -6.96 6.93 -14.68
CA SER A 81 -7.10 8.11 -15.57
C SER A 81 -8.31 8.03 -16.50
N ARG A 82 -8.91 6.84 -16.67
CA ARG A 82 -10.01 6.57 -17.63
C ARG A 82 -9.67 6.97 -19.07
N ARG A 83 -8.39 6.93 -19.42
CA ARG A 83 -7.89 7.26 -20.76
C ARG A 83 -7.66 5.97 -21.55
N GLU A 84 -7.96 6.03 -22.84
CA GLU A 84 -7.62 4.98 -23.79
C GLU A 84 -6.18 5.13 -24.29
N GLY A 85 -5.60 4.07 -24.84
CA GLY A 85 -4.26 4.10 -25.45
C GLY A 85 -3.08 4.22 -24.45
N VAL A 86 -3.34 4.17 -23.14
CA VAL A 86 -2.31 4.34 -22.09
C VAL A 86 -1.22 3.27 -22.16
N MET A 87 -1.56 2.06 -22.61
CA MET A 87 -0.60 0.95 -22.76
C MET A 87 0.40 1.20 -23.89
N ASP A 88 0.01 1.96 -24.92
CA ASP A 88 0.81 2.26 -26.10
C ASP A 88 1.49 3.65 -26.03
N ASP A 89 1.18 4.44 -24.99
CA ASP A 89 1.74 5.77 -24.79
C ASP A 89 3.12 5.68 -24.12
N PRO A 90 4.21 6.06 -24.82
CA PRO A 90 5.56 5.98 -24.27
C PRO A 90 5.77 6.92 -23.07
N THR A 91 5.03 8.02 -23.00
CA THR A 91 5.11 8.97 -21.88
C THR A 91 4.32 8.49 -20.67
N ALA A 92 3.23 7.75 -20.86
CA ALA A 92 2.59 7.03 -19.76
C ALA A 92 3.52 5.96 -19.16
N ALA A 93 4.28 5.24 -20.01
CA ALA A 93 5.27 4.27 -19.55
C ALA A 93 6.43 4.94 -18.80
N GLU A 94 6.87 6.12 -19.24
CA GLU A 94 7.87 6.92 -18.55
C GLU A 94 7.35 7.41 -17.19
N LEU A 95 6.11 7.91 -17.13
CA LEU A 95 5.48 8.31 -15.88
C LEU A 95 5.34 7.13 -14.91
N ALA A 96 4.91 5.96 -15.38
CA ALA A 96 4.79 4.76 -14.55
C ALA A 96 6.14 4.34 -13.94
N LYS A 97 7.24 4.48 -14.69
CA LYS A 97 8.60 4.25 -14.19
C LYS A 97 9.03 5.30 -13.16
N GLU A 98 8.71 6.58 -13.41
CA GLU A 98 9.01 7.68 -12.49
C GLU A 98 8.27 7.52 -11.15
N LEU A 99 7.07 6.94 -11.16
CA LEU A 99 6.27 6.63 -9.96
C LEU A 99 6.66 5.31 -9.26
N ASP A 100 7.77 4.70 -9.71
CA ASP A 100 8.44 3.53 -9.11
C ASP A 100 7.52 2.35 -8.77
N GLY A 101 6.51 2.09 -9.60
CA GLY A 101 5.60 0.96 -9.41
C GLY A 101 4.78 0.99 -8.12
N LEU A 102 4.68 2.15 -7.46
CA LEU A 102 3.90 2.32 -6.23
C LEU A 102 2.40 2.45 -6.58
N PRO A 103 1.53 1.47 -6.23
CA PRO A 103 0.13 1.48 -6.65
C PRO A 103 -0.62 2.75 -6.26
N LEU A 104 -0.38 3.26 -5.05
CA LEU A 104 -1.02 4.49 -4.57
C LEU A 104 -0.58 5.72 -5.36
N ALA A 105 0.71 5.83 -5.71
CA ALA A 105 1.22 6.94 -6.50
C ALA A 105 0.64 6.94 -7.92
N LEU A 106 0.61 5.75 -8.55
CA LEU A 106 0.01 5.53 -9.88
C LEU A 106 -1.48 5.88 -9.90
N ALA A 107 -2.25 5.38 -8.92
CA ALA A 107 -3.67 5.68 -8.82
C ALA A 107 -3.94 7.17 -8.56
N THR A 108 -3.10 7.82 -7.75
CA THR A 108 -3.22 9.26 -7.48
C THR A 108 -2.93 10.10 -8.73
N ALA A 109 -1.85 9.78 -9.46
CA ALA A 109 -1.53 10.46 -10.72
C ALA A 109 -2.62 10.24 -11.77
N GLY A 110 -3.13 9.01 -11.90
CA GLY A 110 -4.23 8.68 -12.79
C GLY A 110 -5.50 9.46 -12.44
N ALA A 111 -5.92 9.48 -11.17
CA ALA A 111 -7.09 10.21 -10.73
C ALA A 111 -6.98 11.73 -10.98
N TYR A 112 -5.79 12.31 -10.85
CA TYR A 112 -5.56 13.71 -11.23
C TYR A 112 -5.71 13.92 -12.75
N LEU A 113 -5.19 13.00 -13.56
CA LEU A 113 -5.29 13.02 -15.01
C LEU A 113 -6.72 12.78 -15.53
N ASP A 114 -7.59 12.12 -14.76
CA ASP A 114 -9.03 12.04 -15.05
C ASP A 114 -9.72 13.40 -14.87
N GLN A 115 -9.30 14.18 -13.87
CA GLN A 115 -9.93 15.46 -13.53
C GLN A 115 -9.40 16.66 -14.32
N VAL A 116 -8.18 16.56 -14.86
CA VAL A 116 -7.50 17.67 -15.54
C VAL A 116 -7.14 17.27 -16.96
N SER A 117 -7.40 18.17 -17.91
CA SER A 117 -7.09 18.01 -19.34
C SER A 117 -5.59 18.07 -19.69
N THR A 118 -4.72 17.69 -18.75
CA THR A 118 -3.26 17.69 -18.88
C THR A 118 -2.79 16.39 -19.55
N SER A 119 -1.82 16.45 -20.46
CA SER A 119 -1.23 15.26 -21.08
C SER A 119 -0.35 14.47 -20.08
N PHE A 120 -0.06 13.20 -20.35
CA PHE A 120 0.94 12.45 -19.54
C PHE A 120 2.30 13.17 -19.55
N ALA A 121 2.70 13.73 -20.70
CA ALA A 121 3.93 14.49 -20.85
C ALA A 121 3.98 15.74 -19.99
N ASP A 122 2.91 16.53 -19.98
CA ASP A 122 2.84 17.73 -19.16
C ASP A 122 2.81 17.41 -17.68
N TYR A 123 2.07 16.37 -17.28
CA TYR A 123 2.05 15.92 -15.90
C TYR A 123 3.45 15.48 -15.44
N LEU A 124 4.13 14.65 -16.24
CA LEU A 124 5.48 14.18 -15.93
C LEU A 124 6.47 15.35 -15.80
N ARG A 125 6.39 16.34 -16.71
CA ARG A 125 7.20 17.56 -16.64
C ARG A 125 6.95 18.34 -15.35
N LEU A 126 5.67 18.55 -14.98
CA LEU A 126 5.30 19.27 -13.76
C LEU A 126 5.71 18.51 -12.50
N TYR A 127 5.58 17.19 -12.50
CA TYR A 127 6.01 16.31 -11.42
C TYR A 127 7.51 16.46 -11.18
N ARG A 128 8.34 16.31 -12.22
CA ARG A 128 9.80 16.46 -12.14
C ARG A 128 10.22 17.83 -11.65
N ALA A 129 9.59 18.90 -12.17
CA ALA A 129 9.88 20.27 -11.73
C ALA A 129 9.54 20.47 -10.24
N SER A 130 8.41 19.93 -9.78
CA SER A 130 7.99 20.00 -8.38
C SER A 130 8.92 19.20 -7.47
N TRP A 131 9.36 18.03 -7.91
CA TRP A 131 10.31 17.18 -7.21
C TRP A 131 11.68 17.85 -7.02
N LEU A 132 12.23 18.44 -8.09
CA LEU A 132 13.48 19.22 -8.05
C LEU A 132 13.38 20.38 -7.05
N LYS A 133 12.25 21.09 -7.01
CA LYS A 133 12.02 22.16 -6.04
C LYS A 133 12.00 21.64 -4.61
N LEU A 134 11.31 20.52 -4.34
CA LEU A 134 11.27 19.89 -3.02
C LEU A 134 12.66 19.50 -2.52
N GLN A 135 13.51 18.96 -3.40
CA GLN A 135 14.89 18.61 -3.07
C GLN A 135 15.74 19.84 -2.67
N GLN A 136 15.51 21.00 -3.30
CA GLN A 136 16.22 22.23 -2.96
C GLN A 136 15.73 22.87 -1.65
N THR A 137 14.49 22.59 -1.25
CA THR A 137 13.87 23.15 -0.04
C THR A 137 13.92 22.20 1.16
N SER A 138 14.41 20.98 0.98
CA SER A 138 14.57 20.01 2.06
C SER A 138 15.89 20.30 2.80
N PRO A 139 15.87 20.50 4.14
CA PRO A 139 17.07 20.77 4.93
C PRO A 139 18.03 19.58 5.02
#